data_AF-A0A4W3J1U6-F1
#
_entry.id   AF-A0A4W3J1U6-F1
#
_cell.length_a   1.000
_cell.length_b   1.000
_cell.length_c   1.000
_cell.angle_alpha   90.00
_cell.angle_beta   90.00
_cell.angle_gamma   90.00
#
_symmetry.space_group_name_H-M   'P 1'
#
loop_
_entity.id
_entity.type
_entity.pdbx_description
1 polymer ?
#
loop_
_entity_poly.entity_id
_entity_poly.type
_entity_poly.pdbx_seq_one_letter_code
_entity_poly.pdbx_strand_id
1 'polypeptide(L)'
;MSARILKSIHSAIGRLSRTGVMGVKSTEGCQTLVELKGPHGLSLTTDDMGQVKCGVTCSNANIFFLETQCNGTWVFRSLKFGTYLEMLENEVTCLMKTPTKCSMWTPHLAIHPHVVLYHLETKCYTRLLPAQHQLCTDSPLPHSNEFNFILHFEKGKYHLQTSDLRYLSLDDQLLSKRSKMTAFSLHLRPGNMVSFHAAHQRVLYPHGRTGILTVGSNPPDLFQYFALKKSKPWVSMKTASKNYLRGLSDKLLLHIYSDSSGRRCDSVLYSSAVLADGKDVEGVTYFGMEWNQGKLALQAANGLYLQVRPIGQVIASAQEPGVEQEFTVRLVNRPFLILRGRHGYIGSSYRSDKLVCNNNMYDIINGKFWSMGENYNFYVSGENPLDFCVEIRGDNLLSVLAPNGNYLQSDQSGILSATDSTLSPDSLWEF
;
A
#
# COMPACT_ATOMS: atom_id res chain seq x y z
N MET A 1 1.21 -11.47 -8.10
CA MET A 1 2.18 -10.64 -7.36
C MET A 1 2.53 -9.45 -8.21
N SER A 2 2.28 -8.22 -7.77
CA SER A 2 2.73 -7.05 -8.52
C SER A 2 4.05 -6.55 -7.96
N ALA A 3 5.15 -6.86 -8.63
CA ALA A 3 6.48 -6.34 -8.33
C ALA A 3 7.00 -5.59 -9.57
N ARG A 4 7.49 -4.36 -9.36
CA ARG A 4 8.33 -3.65 -10.33
C ARG A 4 9.72 -4.27 -10.26
N ILE A 5 10.37 -4.51 -11.40
CA ILE A 5 11.75 -4.99 -11.38
C ILE A 5 12.65 -3.75 -11.44
N LEU A 6 13.46 -3.51 -10.41
CA LEU A 6 14.34 -2.33 -10.26
C LEU A 6 15.72 -2.52 -10.92
N LYS A 7 15.75 -3.28 -12.02
CA LYS A 7 16.58 -2.93 -13.15
C LYS A 7 15.60 -2.41 -14.18
N SER A 8 15.62 -1.11 -14.36
CA SER A 8 14.86 -0.32 -15.30
C SER A 8 14.83 -0.95 -16.71
N ILE A 9 13.75 -1.66 -17.09
CA ILE A 9 13.32 -1.71 -18.50
C ILE A 9 12.78 -0.31 -18.87
N HIS A 10 13.54 0.77 -18.60
CA HIS A 10 13.16 2.14 -18.98
C HIS A 10 13.84 2.59 -20.27
N SER A 11 14.84 1.85 -20.75
CA SER A 11 15.73 2.35 -21.80
C SER A 11 15.52 1.72 -23.18
N ALA A 12 14.82 0.58 -23.30
CA ALA A 12 14.47 -0.01 -24.60
C ALA A 12 12.97 0.03 -24.92
N ILE A 13 12.09 0.17 -23.92
CA ILE A 13 10.63 0.11 -24.08
C ILE A 13 10.06 1.25 -23.25
N GLY A 14 9.54 2.27 -23.94
CA GLY A 14 9.30 3.62 -23.40
C GLY A 14 8.64 3.68 -22.01
N ARG A 15 9.06 4.71 -21.24
CA ARG A 15 8.50 5.17 -19.95
C ARG A 15 7.43 4.24 -19.35
N LEU A 16 7.86 3.18 -18.69
CA LEU A 16 7.05 2.43 -17.72
C LEU A 16 6.84 3.27 -16.44
N SER A 17 6.17 4.42 -16.57
CA SER A 17 5.64 5.19 -15.43
C SER A 17 4.42 4.50 -14.81
N ARG A 18 3.83 3.53 -15.53
CA ARG A 18 2.79 2.62 -15.05
C ARG A 18 3.40 1.25 -14.77
N THR A 19 2.99 0.64 -13.66
CA THR A 19 3.50 -0.64 -13.13
C THR A 19 3.42 -1.78 -14.15
N GLY A 20 4.55 -2.41 -14.51
CA GLY A 20 4.51 -3.79 -15.03
C GLY A 20 4.09 -4.76 -13.92
N VAL A 21 3.40 -5.84 -14.29
CA VAL A 21 2.88 -6.85 -13.36
C VAL A 21 3.49 -8.21 -13.72
N MET A 22 3.98 -8.93 -12.71
CA MET A 22 4.45 -10.31 -12.88
C MET A 22 3.31 -11.29 -12.60
N GLY A 23 2.86 -12.00 -13.64
CA GLY A 23 1.92 -13.11 -13.52
C GLY A 23 2.67 -14.39 -13.17
N VAL A 24 2.24 -15.12 -12.14
CA VAL A 24 2.75 -16.48 -11.89
C VAL A 24 1.88 -17.44 -12.70
N LYS A 25 2.49 -18.31 -13.51
CA LYS A 25 1.79 -19.31 -14.33
C LYS A 25 1.66 -20.64 -13.61
N SER A 26 2.75 -21.13 -13.03
CA SER A 26 2.77 -22.34 -12.22
C SER A 26 3.92 -22.32 -11.23
N THR A 27 3.83 -23.19 -10.24
CA THR A 27 4.89 -23.42 -9.26
C THR A 27 4.98 -24.92 -9.06
N GLU A 28 6.06 -25.52 -9.55
CA GLU A 28 6.32 -26.96 -9.43
C GLU A 28 7.60 -27.15 -8.61
N GLY A 29 7.43 -27.64 -7.37
CA GLY A 29 8.54 -27.77 -6.43
C GLY A 29 9.25 -26.44 -6.14
N CYS A 30 10.56 -26.37 -6.43
CA CYS A 30 11.39 -25.17 -6.24
C CYS A 30 11.39 -24.22 -7.44
N GLN A 31 10.77 -24.59 -8.57
CA GLN A 31 10.80 -23.79 -9.79
C GLN A 31 9.49 -23.01 -9.96
N THR A 32 9.62 -21.70 -10.13
CA THR A 32 8.48 -20.81 -10.37
C THR A 32 8.49 -20.36 -11.82
N LEU A 33 7.42 -20.67 -12.57
CA LEU A 33 7.23 -20.19 -13.93
C LEU A 33 6.43 -18.89 -13.89
N VAL A 34 7.00 -17.85 -14.50
CA VAL A 34 6.44 -16.51 -14.51
C VAL A 34 6.28 -15.96 -15.93
N GLU A 35 5.29 -15.10 -16.07
CA GLU A 35 5.05 -14.26 -17.24
C GLU A 35 5.21 -12.80 -16.81
N LEU A 36 6.11 -12.08 -17.49
CA LEU A 36 6.33 -10.67 -17.24
C LEU A 36 5.40 -9.86 -18.13
N LYS A 37 4.46 -9.10 -17.55
CA LYS A 37 3.51 -8.27 -18.29
C LYS A 37 3.83 -6.79 -18.13
N GLY A 38 3.81 -6.07 -19.24
CA GLY A 38 3.81 -4.63 -19.27
C GLY A 38 2.48 -4.03 -18.77
N PRO A 39 2.39 -2.70 -18.66
CA PRO A 39 1.24 -2.00 -18.06
C PRO A 39 -0.02 -2.08 -18.91
N HIS A 40 0.12 -2.37 -20.21
CA HIS A 40 -0.98 -2.58 -21.15
C HIS A 40 -1.37 -4.06 -21.27
N GLY A 41 -0.89 -4.92 -20.37
CA GLY A 41 -1.20 -6.35 -20.36
C GLY A 41 -0.42 -7.20 -21.38
N LEU A 42 0.37 -6.57 -22.25
CA LEU A 42 1.26 -7.26 -23.19
C LEU A 42 2.37 -8.00 -22.45
N SER A 43 2.76 -9.16 -22.96
CA SER A 43 3.77 -10.00 -22.31
C SER A 43 5.14 -9.78 -22.92
N LEU A 44 6.18 -9.86 -22.09
CA LEU A 44 7.56 -9.87 -22.53
C LEU A 44 7.86 -11.18 -23.26
N THR A 45 8.34 -11.09 -24.49
CA THR A 45 8.64 -12.23 -25.36
C THR A 45 10.08 -12.16 -25.84
N THR A 46 10.75 -13.30 -25.88
CA THR A 46 12.10 -13.45 -26.46
C THR A 46 12.02 -14.14 -27.82
N ASP A 47 12.86 -13.76 -28.78
CA ASP A 47 13.06 -14.53 -30.01
C ASP A 47 14.35 -15.37 -29.97
N ASP A 48 14.61 -16.10 -31.05
CA ASP A 48 15.78 -16.96 -31.24
C ASP A 48 17.10 -16.19 -31.34
N MET A 49 17.03 -14.93 -31.74
CA MET A 49 18.14 -13.97 -31.74
C MET A 49 18.31 -13.26 -30.40
N GLY A 50 17.56 -13.67 -29.36
CA GLY A 50 17.62 -13.12 -28.01
C GLY A 50 17.18 -11.66 -27.87
N GLN A 51 16.46 -11.14 -28.88
CA GLN A 51 15.81 -9.84 -28.79
C GLN A 51 14.56 -9.94 -27.94
N VAL A 52 14.29 -8.88 -27.17
CA VAL A 52 13.20 -8.84 -26.20
C VAL A 52 12.19 -7.79 -26.62
N LYS A 53 10.94 -8.21 -26.80
CA LYS A 53 9.83 -7.35 -27.24
C LYS A 53 8.60 -7.55 -26.36
N CYS A 54 7.68 -6.59 -26.37
CA CYS A 54 6.35 -6.75 -25.78
C CYS A 54 5.36 -7.14 -26.88
N GLY A 55 4.73 -8.30 -26.74
CA GLY A 55 3.85 -8.85 -27.78
C GLY A 55 2.65 -9.59 -27.22
N VAL A 56 1.78 -10.03 -28.14
CA VAL A 56 0.65 -10.91 -27.83
C VAL A 56 1.17 -12.30 -27.51
N THR A 57 0.52 -12.95 -26.54
CA THR A 57 0.84 -14.26 -26.00
C THR A 57 0.84 -15.34 -27.09
N CYS A 58 2.02 -15.73 -27.56
CA CYS A 58 2.18 -16.84 -28.50
C CYS A 58 3.38 -17.69 -28.05
N SER A 59 3.15 -18.97 -27.69
CA SER A 59 4.16 -19.99 -27.32
C SER A 59 4.84 -19.84 -25.95
N ASN A 60 5.68 -20.81 -25.56
CA ASN A 60 6.55 -20.80 -24.37
C ASN A 60 7.62 -19.69 -24.37
N ALA A 61 7.68 -18.84 -25.41
CA ALA A 61 8.65 -17.75 -25.57
C ALA A 61 8.43 -16.56 -24.63
N ASN A 62 7.31 -16.51 -23.92
CA ASN A 62 6.96 -15.46 -22.95
C ASN A 62 7.03 -15.93 -21.49
N ILE A 63 7.49 -17.17 -21.26
CA ILE A 63 7.56 -17.79 -19.94
C ILE A 63 9.03 -17.86 -19.53
N PHE A 64 9.29 -17.50 -18.27
CA PHE A 64 10.61 -17.55 -17.65
C PHE A 64 10.56 -18.39 -16.38
N PHE A 65 11.61 -19.16 -16.13
CA PHE A 65 11.94 -19.64 -14.79
C PHE A 65 12.46 -18.47 -13.98
N LEU A 66 11.84 -18.25 -12.81
CA LEU A 66 12.29 -17.30 -11.81
C LEU A 66 13.12 -18.03 -10.75
N GLU A 67 14.39 -17.64 -10.63
CA GLU A 67 15.30 -18.13 -9.61
C GLU A 67 15.67 -16.99 -8.65
N THR A 68 15.43 -17.20 -7.35
CA THR A 68 15.81 -16.24 -6.31
C THR A 68 17.19 -16.60 -5.76
N GLN A 69 18.12 -15.65 -5.83
CA GLN A 69 19.48 -15.78 -5.34
C GLN A 69 19.54 -15.51 -3.83
N CYS A 70 20.60 -15.98 -3.17
CA CYS A 70 20.78 -15.84 -1.71
C CYS A 70 20.85 -14.38 -1.21
N ASN A 71 21.19 -13.44 -2.09
CA ASN A 71 21.24 -12.01 -1.80
C ASN A 71 19.87 -11.31 -2.02
N GLY A 72 18.84 -12.03 -2.46
CA GLY A 72 17.51 -11.51 -2.77
C GLY A 72 17.33 -11.01 -4.22
N THR A 73 18.35 -11.08 -5.07
CA THR A 73 18.19 -10.78 -6.49
C THR A 73 17.54 -11.93 -7.23
N TRP A 74 16.95 -11.63 -8.38
CA TRP A 74 16.28 -12.55 -9.26
C TRP A 74 17.07 -12.76 -10.52
N VAL A 75 16.93 -13.95 -11.08
CA VAL A 75 17.42 -14.31 -12.39
C VAL A 75 16.25 -14.91 -13.16
N PHE A 76 16.06 -14.48 -14.41
CA PHE A 76 15.01 -14.98 -15.28
C PHE A 76 15.63 -15.78 -16.42
N ARG A 77 15.27 -17.06 -16.52
CA ARG A 77 15.71 -17.94 -17.60
C ARG A 77 14.55 -18.25 -18.53
N SER A 78 14.68 -17.95 -19.83
CA SER A 78 13.68 -18.26 -20.85
C SER A 78 13.38 -19.76 -20.87
N LEU A 79 12.10 -20.12 -20.77
CA LEU A 79 11.64 -21.52 -20.83
C LEU A 79 11.97 -22.14 -22.19
N LYS A 80 11.80 -21.38 -23.28
CA LYS A 80 11.97 -21.86 -24.66
C LYS A 80 13.44 -21.98 -25.06
N PHE A 81 14.26 -20.97 -24.73
CA PHE A 81 15.64 -20.87 -25.23
C PHE A 81 16.71 -21.24 -24.21
N GLY A 82 16.35 -21.33 -22.92
CA GLY A 82 17.30 -21.62 -21.85
C GLY A 82 18.33 -20.51 -21.61
N THR A 83 18.10 -19.32 -22.16
CA THR A 83 18.95 -18.13 -22.01
C THR A 83 18.43 -17.22 -20.90
N TYR A 84 19.30 -16.36 -20.37
CA TYR A 84 19.01 -15.49 -19.24
C TYR A 84 18.67 -14.08 -19.69
N LEU A 85 17.65 -13.47 -19.07
CA LEU A 85 17.27 -12.09 -19.30
C LEU A 85 18.31 -11.17 -18.65
N GLU A 86 18.91 -10.28 -19.43
CA GLU A 86 19.97 -9.39 -19.00
C GLU A 86 19.68 -7.95 -19.39
N MET A 87 20.26 -7.03 -18.63
CA MET A 87 20.33 -5.62 -18.98
C MET A 87 21.77 -5.26 -19.27
N LEU A 88 22.04 -4.98 -20.53
CA LEU A 88 23.33 -4.50 -20.97
C LEU A 88 23.17 -3.04 -21.39
N GLU A 89 23.87 -2.15 -20.67
CA GLU A 89 23.75 -0.70 -20.83
C GLU A 89 22.28 -0.25 -20.70
N ASN A 90 21.61 -0.08 -21.84
CA ASN A 90 20.26 0.43 -21.98
C ASN A 90 19.35 -0.51 -22.78
N GLU A 91 19.80 -1.73 -23.09
CA GLU A 91 18.99 -2.70 -23.81
C GLU A 91 18.76 -3.96 -22.97
N VAL A 92 17.57 -4.53 -23.13
CA VAL A 92 17.20 -5.79 -22.48
C VAL A 92 17.33 -6.90 -23.52
N THR A 93 18.19 -7.87 -23.25
CA THR A 93 18.49 -8.99 -24.15
C THR A 93 18.32 -10.32 -23.41
N CYS A 94 18.20 -11.42 -24.17
CA CYS A 94 18.06 -12.76 -23.61
C CYS A 94 18.91 -13.78 -24.38
N LEU A 95 20.23 -13.57 -24.36
CA LEU A 95 21.20 -14.33 -25.18
C LEU A 95 22.09 -15.28 -24.38
N MET A 96 22.43 -14.90 -23.15
CA MET A 96 23.46 -15.62 -22.39
C MET A 96 22.92 -16.93 -21.84
N LYS A 97 23.68 -18.03 -22.00
CA LYS A 97 23.35 -19.35 -21.44
C LYS A 97 23.78 -19.53 -19.98
N THR A 98 24.50 -18.56 -19.42
CA THR A 98 25.00 -18.57 -18.05
C THR A 98 24.67 -17.23 -17.39
N PRO A 99 24.27 -17.21 -16.11
CA PRO A 99 23.92 -15.97 -15.43
C PRO A 99 25.15 -15.08 -15.20
N THR A 100 25.05 -13.82 -15.60
CA THR A 100 26.07 -12.79 -15.35
C THR A 100 25.59 -11.76 -14.32
N LYS A 101 26.44 -10.79 -13.94
CA LYS A 101 26.00 -9.63 -13.12
C LYS A 101 24.88 -8.82 -13.80
N CYS A 102 24.86 -8.79 -15.14
CA CYS A 102 23.82 -8.12 -15.92
C CYS A 102 22.47 -8.86 -15.86
N SER A 103 22.48 -10.18 -15.61
CA SER A 103 21.28 -11.01 -15.38
C SER A 103 20.66 -10.90 -13.99
N MET A 104 21.29 -10.20 -13.05
CA MET A 104 20.79 -10.08 -11.66
C MET A 104 19.82 -8.91 -11.53
N TRP A 105 18.55 -9.19 -11.27
CA TRP A 105 17.48 -8.20 -11.16
C TRP A 105 17.04 -8.01 -9.71
N THR A 106 16.81 -6.79 -9.27
CA THR A 106 16.36 -6.53 -7.89
C THR A 106 14.86 -6.26 -7.86
N PRO A 107 14.05 -7.04 -7.11
CA PRO A 107 12.61 -6.80 -7.03
C PRO A 107 12.29 -5.55 -6.19
N HIS A 108 11.43 -4.70 -6.74
CA HIS A 108 10.82 -3.57 -6.05
C HIS A 108 9.31 -3.76 -5.95
N LEU A 109 8.75 -3.75 -4.74
CA LEU A 109 7.33 -3.93 -4.59
C LEU A 109 6.56 -2.76 -5.23
N ALA A 110 5.50 -3.09 -5.97
CA ALA A 110 4.62 -2.07 -6.56
C ALA A 110 3.54 -1.59 -5.57
N ILE A 111 3.36 -2.33 -4.47
CA ILE A 111 2.42 -2.01 -3.40
C ILE A 111 2.73 -0.64 -2.81
N HIS A 112 1.71 0.08 -2.35
CA HIS A 112 1.91 1.27 -1.54
C HIS A 112 2.82 0.93 -0.34
N PRO A 113 3.79 1.77 0.04
CA PRO A 113 4.77 1.46 1.08
C PRO A 113 4.14 1.26 2.46
N HIS A 114 2.93 1.78 2.67
CA HIS A 114 2.16 1.61 3.89
C HIS A 114 1.42 0.27 3.89
N VAL A 115 1.92 -0.67 4.69
CA VAL A 115 1.51 -2.08 4.66
C VAL A 115 1.19 -2.61 6.05
N VAL A 116 0.53 -3.76 6.08
CA VAL A 116 0.39 -4.60 7.26
C VAL A 116 1.02 -5.97 6.97
N LEU A 117 1.61 -6.59 7.99
CA LEU A 117 2.21 -7.92 7.90
C LEU A 117 1.21 -8.93 8.44
N TYR A 118 0.73 -9.82 7.57
CA TYR A 118 -0.13 -10.95 7.96
C TYR A 118 0.69 -12.24 7.93
N HIS A 119 0.88 -12.88 9.07
CA HIS A 119 1.60 -14.13 9.15
C HIS A 119 0.69 -15.31 8.79
N LEU A 120 1.15 -16.12 7.85
CA LEU A 120 0.30 -17.11 7.18
C LEU A 120 -0.03 -18.30 8.08
N GLU A 121 0.93 -18.73 8.89
CA GLU A 121 0.77 -19.90 9.75
C GLU A 121 -0.08 -19.61 10.98
N THR A 122 0.22 -18.52 11.70
CA THR A 122 -0.55 -18.14 12.90
C THR A 122 -1.88 -17.47 12.56
N LYS A 123 -2.08 -17.07 11.30
CA LYS A 123 -3.26 -16.32 10.82
C LYS A 123 -3.49 -15.02 11.60
N CYS A 124 -2.40 -14.42 12.08
CA CYS A 124 -2.41 -13.17 12.83
C CYS A 124 -1.59 -12.09 12.13
N TYR A 125 -1.91 -10.85 12.44
CA TYR A 125 -1.19 -9.66 12.03
C TYR A 125 -0.09 -9.33 13.04
N THR A 126 1.02 -8.82 12.53
CA THR A 126 2.11 -8.26 13.35
C THR A 126 1.77 -6.85 13.77
N ARG A 127 2.02 -6.51 15.04
CA ARG A 127 1.90 -5.16 15.60
C ARG A 127 3.11 -4.78 16.44
N LEU A 128 3.32 -3.48 16.57
CA LEU A 128 4.16 -2.89 17.59
C LEU A 128 3.46 -2.98 18.95
N LEU A 129 4.17 -3.47 19.96
CA LEU A 129 3.77 -3.37 21.36
C LEU A 129 4.51 -2.17 21.98
N PRO A 130 3.86 -1.00 22.15
CA PRO A 130 4.56 0.23 22.50
C PRO A 130 5.26 0.16 23.86
N ALA A 131 4.65 -0.48 24.85
CA ALA A 131 5.22 -0.61 26.19
C ALA A 131 6.52 -1.44 26.19
N GLN A 132 6.54 -2.54 25.43
CA GLN A 132 7.67 -3.46 25.34
C GLN A 132 8.70 -3.03 24.29
N HIS A 133 8.36 -2.09 23.40
CA HIS A 133 9.16 -1.69 22.23
C HIS A 133 9.54 -2.90 21.35
N GLN A 134 8.62 -3.87 21.24
CA GLN A 134 8.81 -5.13 20.52
C GLN A 134 7.69 -5.33 19.50
N LEU A 135 7.95 -6.16 18.49
CA LEU A 135 6.94 -6.58 17.52
C LEU A 135 6.37 -7.94 17.89
N CYS A 136 5.06 -8.11 17.79
CA CYS A 136 4.36 -9.35 18.11
C CYS A 136 3.32 -9.68 17.06
N THR A 137 3.14 -10.97 16.78
CA THR A 137 2.18 -11.51 15.80
C THR A 137 1.10 -12.29 16.51
N ASP A 138 0.10 -11.58 17.04
CA ASP A 138 -0.87 -12.11 18.01
C ASP A 138 -2.34 -11.73 17.74
N SER A 139 -2.60 -10.77 16.85
CA SER A 139 -3.96 -10.24 16.64
C SER A 139 -4.56 -10.65 15.29
N PRO A 140 -5.84 -11.04 15.23
CA PRO A 140 -6.48 -11.43 13.97
C PRO A 140 -6.84 -10.23 13.06
N LEU A 141 -6.81 -8.98 13.56
CA LEU A 141 -7.27 -7.79 12.82
C LEU A 141 -6.36 -6.56 13.03
N PRO A 142 -5.98 -5.84 11.94
CA PRO A 142 -5.03 -4.73 11.99
C PRO A 142 -5.71 -3.36 12.12
N HIS A 143 -6.41 -3.12 13.23
CA HIS A 143 -7.34 -2.00 13.40
C HIS A 143 -6.72 -0.70 13.94
N SER A 144 -5.55 -0.79 14.57
CA SER A 144 -4.83 0.35 15.14
C SER A 144 -3.63 0.75 14.29
N ASN A 145 -3.01 1.90 14.61
CA ASN A 145 -1.78 2.33 13.97
C ASN A 145 -0.60 1.39 14.26
N GLU A 146 -0.62 0.62 15.35
CA GLU A 146 0.46 -0.30 15.76
C GLU A 146 0.74 -1.39 14.72
N PHE A 147 -0.24 -1.74 13.89
CA PHE A 147 -0.11 -2.74 12.83
C PHE A 147 0.54 -2.22 11.56
N ASN A 148 0.72 -0.91 11.47
CA ASN A 148 1.23 -0.28 10.27
C ASN A 148 2.74 -0.31 10.20
N PHE A 149 3.22 -0.69 9.02
CA PHE A 149 4.61 -0.60 8.67
C PHE A 149 4.80 0.21 7.39
N ILE A 150 5.93 0.88 7.29
CA ILE A 150 6.38 1.58 6.09
C ILE A 150 7.60 0.86 5.54
N LEU A 151 7.53 0.44 4.28
CA LEU A 151 8.60 -0.27 3.59
C LEU A 151 9.50 0.70 2.82
N HIS A 152 10.71 0.93 3.33
CA HIS A 152 11.71 1.77 2.68
C HIS A 152 12.67 0.94 1.85
N PHE A 153 12.71 1.20 0.54
CA PHE A 153 13.68 0.57 -0.37
C PHE A 153 14.94 1.43 -0.52
N GLU A 154 16.10 0.88 -0.21
CA GLU A 154 17.40 1.53 -0.40
C GLU A 154 18.42 0.51 -0.90
N LYS A 155 19.06 0.79 -2.04
CA LYS A 155 20.18 -0.01 -2.59
C LYS A 155 19.91 -1.53 -2.64
N GLY A 156 18.70 -1.92 -2.98
CA GLY A 156 18.30 -3.33 -3.06
C GLY A 156 17.94 -4.01 -1.74
N LYS A 157 17.84 -3.23 -0.66
CA LYS A 157 17.40 -3.69 0.66
C LYS A 157 16.12 -2.97 1.07
N TYR A 158 15.38 -3.60 1.96
CA TYR A 158 14.21 -3.04 2.60
C TYR A 158 14.48 -2.75 4.07
N HIS A 159 13.97 -1.62 4.54
CA HIS A 159 13.92 -1.27 5.95
C HIS A 159 12.46 -1.19 6.38
N LEU A 160 12.11 -1.90 7.45
CA LEU A 160 10.77 -1.94 7.99
C LEU A 160 10.64 -0.89 9.09
N GLN A 161 9.89 0.18 8.83
CA GLN A 161 9.62 1.24 9.81
C GLN A 161 8.26 1.02 10.47
N THR A 162 8.18 1.17 11.79
CA THR A 162 6.95 1.09 12.59
C THR A 162 6.20 2.43 12.64
N SER A 163 4.98 2.41 13.18
CA SER A 163 4.13 3.61 13.31
C SER A 163 4.69 4.72 14.21
N ASP A 164 5.65 4.40 15.07
CA ASP A 164 6.39 5.36 15.90
C ASP A 164 7.69 5.84 15.24
N LEU A 165 7.82 5.61 13.92
CA LEU A 165 8.92 6.06 13.07
C LEU A 165 10.29 5.44 13.35
N ARG A 166 10.35 4.34 14.11
CA ARG A 166 11.57 3.54 14.31
C ARG A 166 11.66 2.38 13.34
N TYR A 167 12.85 1.82 13.18
CA TYR A 167 13.18 0.77 12.23
C TYR A 167 13.54 -0.51 12.96
N LEU A 168 12.97 -1.63 12.51
CA LEU A 168 13.33 -2.95 13.01
C LEU A 168 14.79 -3.28 12.66
N SER A 169 15.54 -3.76 13.65
CA SER A 169 16.94 -4.16 13.53
C SER A 169 17.13 -5.68 13.45
N LEU A 170 18.33 -6.13 13.09
CA LEU A 170 18.71 -7.55 13.11
C LEU A 170 18.97 -8.13 14.51
N ASP A 171 18.92 -7.27 15.54
CA ASP A 171 19.12 -7.62 16.95
C ASP A 171 17.81 -7.44 17.74
N ASP A 172 16.67 -7.47 17.04
CA ASP A 172 15.31 -7.40 17.58
C ASP A 172 15.00 -6.10 18.33
N GLN A 173 15.72 -5.03 18.00
CA GLN A 173 15.53 -3.68 18.55
C GLN A 173 14.92 -2.73 17.53
N LEU A 174 14.35 -1.63 18.02
CA LEU A 174 13.80 -0.55 17.20
C LEU A 174 14.74 0.67 17.22
N LEU A 175 15.36 0.97 16.08
CA LEU A 175 16.35 2.02 15.90
C LEU A 175 15.75 3.27 15.27
N SER A 176 16.23 4.47 15.61
CA SER A 176 15.71 5.73 15.04
C SER A 176 16.18 6.03 13.61
N LYS A 177 17.21 5.34 13.12
CA LYS A 177 17.81 5.58 11.79
C LYS A 177 18.01 4.29 11.01
N ARG A 178 17.87 4.39 9.68
CA ARG A 178 18.26 3.32 8.75
C ARG A 178 19.76 3.07 8.83
N SER A 179 20.15 1.81 8.82
CA SER A 179 21.56 1.41 8.80
C SER A 179 21.69 0.00 8.20
N LYS A 180 22.92 -0.51 8.11
CA LYS A 180 23.16 -1.92 7.77
C LYS A 180 22.45 -2.88 8.74
N MET A 181 22.21 -2.45 9.98
CA MET A 181 21.53 -3.23 11.00
C MET A 181 20.00 -3.25 10.84
N THR A 182 19.43 -2.48 9.92
CA THR A 182 17.98 -2.49 9.65
C THR A 182 17.66 -2.89 8.21
N ALA A 183 18.65 -3.41 7.49
CA ALA A 183 18.57 -3.71 6.07
C ALA A 183 18.27 -5.20 5.84
N PHE A 184 17.12 -5.48 5.27
CA PHE A 184 16.68 -6.83 4.91
C PHE A 184 16.70 -7.04 3.38
N SER A 185 17.12 -8.22 2.94
CA SER A 185 16.83 -8.72 1.60
C SER A 185 15.41 -9.28 1.59
N LEU A 186 14.60 -8.88 0.62
CA LEU A 186 13.25 -9.41 0.48
C LEU A 186 13.26 -10.61 -0.47
N HIS A 187 12.78 -11.75 0.00
CA HIS A 187 12.54 -12.92 -0.83
C HIS A 187 11.05 -13.05 -1.04
N LEU A 188 10.63 -13.19 -2.31
CA LEU A 188 9.22 -13.22 -2.67
C LEU A 188 8.87 -14.60 -3.24
N ARG A 189 7.73 -15.14 -2.84
CA ARG A 189 7.14 -16.37 -3.38
C ARG A 189 5.74 -16.12 -3.93
N PRO A 190 5.28 -16.90 -4.93
CA PRO A 190 3.91 -16.86 -5.42
C PRO A 190 2.87 -16.78 -4.29
N GLY A 191 1.75 -16.08 -4.53
CA GLY A 191 0.72 -15.86 -3.50
C GLY A 191 0.94 -14.64 -2.60
N ASN A 192 1.77 -13.68 -3.01
CA ASN A 192 2.13 -12.48 -2.23
C ASN A 192 2.85 -12.81 -0.91
N MET A 193 3.52 -13.97 -0.86
CA MET A 193 4.29 -14.41 0.28
C MET A 193 5.67 -13.74 0.25
N VAL A 194 6.10 -13.20 1.38
CA VAL A 194 7.40 -12.56 1.52
C VAL A 194 8.12 -13.04 2.76
N SER A 195 9.43 -13.15 2.67
CA SER A 195 10.31 -13.38 3.83
C SER A 195 11.42 -12.33 3.85
N PHE A 196 11.76 -11.87 5.05
CA PHE A 196 12.78 -10.83 5.26
C PHE A 196 14.08 -11.48 5.72
N HIS A 197 15.08 -11.50 4.85
CA HIS A 197 16.37 -12.15 5.08
C HIS A 197 17.41 -11.14 5.53
N ALA A 198 18.23 -11.56 6.48
CA ALA A 198 19.39 -10.85 6.97
C ALA A 198 20.69 -11.56 6.53
N ALA A 199 21.84 -10.99 6.88
CA ALA A 199 23.13 -11.65 6.64
C ALA A 199 23.21 -13.01 7.37
N HIS A 200 24.02 -13.92 6.84
CA HIS A 200 24.24 -15.27 7.40
C HIS A 200 22.99 -16.17 7.42
N GLN A 201 22.13 -16.06 6.42
CA GLN A 201 20.91 -16.87 6.28
C GLN A 201 19.92 -16.75 7.45
N ARG A 202 20.03 -15.67 8.24
CA ARG A 202 19.03 -15.35 9.26
C ARG A 202 17.79 -14.78 8.59
N VAL A 203 16.62 -15.04 9.17
CA VAL A 203 15.33 -14.64 8.65
C VAL A 203 14.49 -14.07 9.78
N LEU A 204 13.62 -13.11 9.46
CA LEU A 204 12.64 -12.56 10.38
C LEU A 204 11.40 -13.47 10.44
N TYR A 205 11.03 -13.93 11.64
CA TYR A 205 9.84 -14.76 11.84
C TYR A 205 9.33 -14.65 13.30
N PRO A 206 8.06 -14.96 13.58
CA PRO A 206 7.54 -14.98 14.94
C PRO A 206 8.06 -16.23 15.68
N HIS A 207 8.62 -16.02 16.87
CA HIS A 207 9.26 -17.08 17.64
C HIS A 207 8.32 -17.68 18.70
N GLY A 208 8.26 -19.02 18.77
CA GLY A 208 7.56 -19.77 19.80
C GLY A 208 6.07 -19.44 19.92
N ARG A 209 5.50 -19.67 21.11
CA ARG A 209 4.10 -19.33 21.43
C ARG A 209 3.88 -17.84 21.74
N THR A 210 4.95 -17.09 21.98
CA THR A 210 4.87 -15.68 22.32
C THR A 210 4.52 -14.82 21.10
N GLY A 211 4.80 -15.31 19.89
CA GLY A 211 4.54 -14.57 18.65
C GLY A 211 5.49 -13.38 18.45
N ILE A 212 6.50 -13.20 19.32
CA ILE A 212 7.46 -12.11 19.25
C ILE A 212 8.27 -12.27 17.97
N LEU A 213 8.36 -11.20 17.20
CA LEU A 213 9.07 -11.20 15.92
C LEU A 213 10.57 -11.03 16.16
N THR A 214 11.36 -12.00 15.73
CA THR A 214 12.82 -12.02 15.94
C THR A 214 13.57 -12.44 14.68
N VAL A 215 14.84 -12.06 14.57
CA VAL A 215 15.75 -12.47 13.50
C VAL A 215 16.56 -13.68 13.95
N GLY A 216 16.18 -14.87 13.46
CA GLY A 216 16.80 -16.14 13.82
C GLY A 216 17.28 -16.95 12.63
N SER A 217 17.98 -18.05 12.90
CA SER A 217 18.33 -19.05 11.89
C SER A 217 17.29 -20.18 11.87
N ASN A 218 17.18 -20.87 10.73
CA ASN A 218 16.37 -22.09 10.56
C ASN A 218 14.90 -21.98 11.03
N PRO A 219 14.13 -20.98 10.55
CA PRO A 219 12.69 -20.98 10.79
C PRO A 219 12.05 -22.26 10.23
N PRO A 220 11.02 -22.82 10.88
CA PRO A 220 10.14 -23.79 10.23
C PRO A 220 9.60 -23.18 8.93
N ASP A 221 9.54 -23.94 7.83
CA ASP A 221 9.40 -23.40 6.47
C ASP A 221 8.28 -22.34 6.33
N LEU A 222 7.06 -22.64 6.78
CA LEU A 222 5.93 -21.71 6.64
C LEU A 222 6.00 -20.49 7.57
N PHE A 223 6.76 -20.56 8.68
CA PHE A 223 6.84 -19.50 9.69
C PHE A 223 7.66 -18.28 9.22
N GLN A 224 8.47 -18.43 8.16
CA GLN A 224 9.24 -17.30 7.64
C GLN A 224 8.43 -16.39 6.71
N TYR A 225 7.20 -16.79 6.36
CA TYR A 225 6.42 -16.12 5.32
C TYR A 225 5.28 -15.27 5.88
N PHE A 226 5.24 -14.04 5.37
CA PHE A 226 4.18 -13.07 5.58
C PHE A 226 3.47 -12.79 4.27
N ALA A 227 2.16 -12.60 4.31
CA ALA A 227 1.47 -11.88 3.26
C ALA A 227 1.59 -10.38 3.53
N LEU A 228 2.24 -9.66 2.60
CA LEU A 228 2.21 -8.20 2.58
C LEU A 228 0.87 -7.73 2.02
N LYS A 229 0.07 -7.04 2.84
CA LYS A 229 -1.21 -6.48 2.45
C LYS A 229 -1.16 -4.95 2.55
N LYS A 230 -1.92 -4.27 1.69
CA LYS A 230 -2.13 -2.82 1.85
C LYS A 230 -2.77 -2.58 3.20
N SER A 231 -2.30 -1.57 3.93
CA SER A 231 -2.95 -1.20 5.18
C SER A 231 -4.30 -0.58 4.86
N LYS A 232 -5.39 -1.23 5.22
CA LYS A 232 -6.74 -0.75 4.96
C LYS A 232 -7.09 0.46 5.85
N PRO A 233 -7.89 1.45 5.39
CA PRO A 233 -8.25 2.59 6.21
C PRO A 233 -9.27 2.22 7.29
N TRP A 234 -8.83 2.23 8.54
CA TRP A 234 -9.73 2.11 9.69
C TRP A 234 -10.15 3.49 10.14
N VAL A 235 -11.44 3.69 10.27
CA VAL A 235 -12.00 4.98 10.65
C VAL A 235 -12.87 4.87 11.89
N SER A 236 -13.07 6.02 12.50
CA SER A 236 -14.16 6.26 13.43
C SER A 236 -14.99 7.43 12.95
N MET A 237 -16.27 7.43 13.30
CA MET A 237 -17.20 8.49 12.92
C MET A 237 -17.62 9.31 14.12
N LYS A 238 -17.69 10.63 13.95
CA LYS A 238 -18.30 11.56 14.90
C LYS A 238 -19.58 12.11 14.31
N THR A 239 -20.57 12.30 15.17
CA THR A 239 -21.84 12.96 14.86
C THR A 239 -21.69 14.49 14.86
N ALA A 240 -22.74 15.20 14.45
CA ALA A 240 -22.85 16.66 14.56
C ALA A 240 -22.59 17.17 16.00
N SER A 241 -23.08 16.43 17.00
CA SER A 241 -22.82 16.69 18.43
C SER A 241 -21.37 16.45 18.87
N LYS A 242 -20.46 16.14 17.95
CA LYS A 242 -19.03 15.85 18.16
C LYS A 242 -18.73 14.58 18.97
N ASN A 243 -19.75 13.80 19.29
CA ASN A 243 -19.64 12.50 19.94
C ASN A 243 -19.26 11.41 18.93
N TYR A 244 -18.37 10.50 19.31
CA TYR A 244 -18.06 9.31 18.50
C TYR A 244 -19.20 8.31 18.54
N LEU A 245 -19.45 7.65 17.42
CA LEU A 245 -20.24 6.44 17.41
C LEU A 245 -19.54 5.35 18.23
N ARG A 246 -20.33 4.67 19.06
CA ARG A 246 -19.87 3.60 19.94
C ARG A 246 -20.67 2.34 19.63
N GLY A 247 -19.99 1.22 19.70
CA GLY A 247 -20.63 -0.08 19.81
C GLY A 247 -20.88 -0.45 21.28
N LEU A 248 -21.15 -1.73 21.56
CA LEU A 248 -21.46 -2.19 22.92
C LEU A 248 -20.33 -1.99 23.93
N SER A 249 -19.06 -2.06 23.51
CA SER A 249 -17.93 -2.06 24.45
C SER A 249 -16.96 -0.90 24.25
N ASP A 250 -16.88 -0.32 23.04
CA ASP A 250 -15.96 0.77 22.74
C ASP A 250 -16.40 1.58 21.51
N LYS A 251 -15.57 2.54 21.11
CA LYS A 251 -15.64 3.28 19.86
C LYS A 251 -15.84 2.35 18.67
N LEU A 252 -16.83 2.66 17.85
CA LEU A 252 -17.08 1.92 16.64
C LEU A 252 -15.99 2.23 15.61
N LEU A 253 -15.23 1.19 15.26
CA LEU A 253 -14.28 1.23 14.16
C LEU A 253 -14.92 0.62 12.91
N LEU A 254 -14.70 1.27 11.78
CA LEU A 254 -15.23 0.86 10.49
C LEU A 254 -14.10 0.80 9.49
N HIS A 255 -14.22 -0.15 8.57
CA HIS A 255 -13.42 -0.14 7.36
C HIS A 255 -14.25 0.55 6.26
N ILE A 256 -13.69 1.56 5.60
CA ILE A 256 -14.41 2.27 4.53
C ILE A 256 -13.62 2.09 3.24
N TYR A 257 -14.26 1.51 2.24
CA TYR A 257 -13.71 1.45 0.89
C TYR A 257 -14.86 1.49 -0.12
N SER A 258 -14.70 2.26 -1.18
CA SER A 258 -15.62 2.27 -2.29
C SER A 258 -15.13 1.32 -3.40
N ASP A 259 -16.06 0.60 -4.04
CA ASP A 259 -15.75 -0.18 -5.24
C ASP A 259 -15.93 0.68 -6.51
N SER A 260 -15.80 0.08 -7.69
CA SER A 260 -15.97 0.78 -8.97
C SER A 260 -17.36 1.42 -9.17
N SER A 261 -18.34 1.06 -8.34
CA SER A 261 -19.71 1.62 -8.39
C SER A 261 -19.89 2.85 -7.50
N GLY A 262 -18.85 3.25 -6.74
CA GLY A 262 -18.89 4.43 -5.87
C GLY A 262 -19.65 4.22 -4.56
N ARG A 263 -20.18 3.01 -4.30
CA ARG A 263 -21.28 2.78 -3.34
C ARG A 263 -21.07 1.59 -2.41
N ARG A 264 -19.89 1.50 -1.77
CA ARG A 264 -19.69 0.51 -0.70
C ARG A 264 -18.97 1.14 0.50
N CYS A 265 -19.37 0.69 1.68
CA CYS A 265 -18.67 0.73 2.96
C CYS A 265 -18.82 -0.68 3.49
N ASP A 266 -17.76 -1.33 3.96
CA ASP A 266 -17.89 -2.64 4.59
C ASP A 266 -17.55 -2.53 6.06
N SER A 267 -18.57 -2.69 6.88
CA SER A 267 -18.43 -2.47 8.31
C SER A 267 -17.91 -3.74 8.97
N VAL A 268 -16.61 -3.85 9.20
CA VAL A 268 -16.11 -4.76 10.26
C VAL A 268 -16.40 -4.10 11.60
N LEU A 269 -17.64 -4.28 12.06
CA LEU A 269 -18.16 -3.72 13.31
C LEU A 269 -17.55 -4.46 14.49
N TYR A 270 -16.60 -3.84 15.18
CA TYR A 270 -16.32 -4.26 16.56
C TYR A 270 -17.40 -3.66 17.47
N SER A 271 -18.41 -4.49 17.77
CA SER A 271 -19.50 -4.32 18.73
C SER A 271 -20.84 -3.69 18.24
N SER A 272 -21.75 -4.56 17.79
CA SER A 272 -23.18 -4.70 18.15
C SER A 272 -24.05 -3.50 18.61
N ALA A 273 -24.07 -2.38 17.90
CA ALA A 273 -25.20 -1.44 17.97
C ALA A 273 -25.61 -0.83 16.60
N VAL A 274 -25.43 -1.62 15.56
CA VAL A 274 -26.41 -2.00 14.52
C VAL A 274 -26.37 -3.54 14.59
N LEU A 275 -27.36 -4.33 14.15
CA LEU A 275 -27.17 -5.80 14.13
C LEU A 275 -25.92 -6.08 13.28
N ALA A 276 -24.82 -6.39 13.97
CA ALA A 276 -23.45 -6.46 13.46
C ALA A 276 -23.10 -7.92 13.16
N ASP A 277 -24.10 -8.65 12.66
CA ASP A 277 -24.10 -10.09 12.40
C ASP A 277 -24.18 -10.40 10.89
N GLY A 278 -24.38 -9.37 10.06
CA GLY A 278 -24.33 -9.47 8.61
C GLY A 278 -22.94 -9.90 8.13
N LYS A 279 -22.89 -10.89 7.25
CA LYS A 279 -21.65 -11.32 6.57
C LYS A 279 -21.42 -10.43 5.35
N ASP A 280 -20.15 -10.21 4.95
CA ASP A 280 -19.71 -9.39 3.77
C ASP A 280 -20.44 -9.67 2.43
N VAL A 281 -21.24 -10.74 2.38
CA VAL A 281 -22.01 -11.22 1.22
C VAL A 281 -23.47 -10.74 1.20
N GLU A 282 -23.95 -10.08 2.25
CA GLU A 282 -25.36 -9.66 2.37
C GLU A 282 -25.55 -8.22 1.89
N GLY A 283 -26.38 -8.00 0.87
CA GLY A 283 -26.59 -6.67 0.26
C GLY A 283 -27.09 -5.57 1.23
N VAL A 284 -27.60 -5.95 2.40
CA VAL A 284 -28.09 -5.06 3.46
C VAL A 284 -26.97 -4.44 4.32
N THR A 285 -25.72 -4.91 4.20
CA THR A 285 -24.56 -4.34 4.92
C THR A 285 -23.90 -3.17 4.19
N TYR A 286 -24.34 -2.89 2.95
CA TYR A 286 -23.78 -1.80 2.14
C TYR A 286 -24.45 -0.46 2.39
N PHE A 287 -23.63 0.60 2.34
CA PHE A 287 -24.08 1.98 2.38
C PHE A 287 -23.65 2.74 1.12
N GLY A 288 -24.56 3.52 0.55
CA GLY A 288 -24.22 4.62 -0.34
C GLY A 288 -23.45 5.68 0.44
N MET A 289 -22.37 6.18 -0.14
CA MET A 289 -21.52 7.20 0.47
C MET A 289 -21.68 8.52 -0.26
N GLU A 290 -22.05 9.57 0.45
CA GLU A 290 -22.09 10.93 -0.09
C GLU A 290 -21.18 11.83 0.72
N TRP A 291 -20.19 12.42 0.03
CA TRP A 291 -19.24 13.34 0.66
C TRP A 291 -19.65 14.77 0.39
N ASN A 292 -19.75 15.56 1.45
CA ASN A 292 -20.01 16.99 1.41
C ASN A 292 -18.92 17.72 2.21
N GLN A 293 -17.93 18.27 1.51
CA GLN A 293 -16.83 19.05 2.11
C GLN A 293 -16.18 18.34 3.32
N GLY A 294 -15.80 17.07 3.17
CA GLY A 294 -15.20 16.26 4.24
C GLY A 294 -16.18 15.67 5.25
N LYS A 295 -17.48 15.95 5.15
CA LYS A 295 -18.53 15.25 5.88
C LYS A 295 -19.05 14.08 5.06
N LEU A 296 -19.41 13.00 5.73
CA LEU A 296 -19.92 11.79 5.10
C LEU A 296 -21.37 11.57 5.52
N ALA A 297 -22.28 11.51 4.56
CA ALA A 297 -23.61 10.96 4.74
C ALA A 297 -23.63 9.51 4.23
N LEU A 298 -24.35 8.65 4.95
CA LEU A 298 -24.46 7.22 4.63
C LEU A 298 -25.92 6.88 4.34
N GLN A 299 -26.19 6.41 3.12
CA GLN A 299 -27.50 5.94 2.69
C GLN A 299 -27.58 4.42 2.84
N ALA A 300 -28.54 3.91 3.59
CA ALA A 300 -28.74 2.47 3.74
C ALA A 300 -29.48 1.85 2.54
N ALA A 301 -29.55 0.52 2.49
CA ALA A 301 -30.23 -0.21 1.41
C ALA A 301 -31.73 0.12 1.24
N ASN A 302 -32.37 0.66 2.27
CA ASN A 302 -33.76 1.15 2.20
C ASN A 302 -33.90 2.52 1.53
N GLY A 303 -32.81 3.12 1.05
CA GLY A 303 -32.76 4.44 0.42
C GLY A 303 -32.75 5.61 1.41
N LEU A 304 -32.80 5.35 2.72
CA LEU A 304 -32.82 6.37 3.77
C LEU A 304 -31.41 6.60 4.34
N TYR A 305 -31.15 7.83 4.76
CA TYR A 305 -29.90 8.23 5.39
C TYR A 305 -29.86 7.88 6.87
N LEU A 306 -28.66 7.51 7.32
CA LEU A 306 -28.34 7.29 8.71
C LEU A 306 -28.46 8.60 9.50
N GLN A 307 -29.14 8.53 10.64
CA GLN A 307 -29.25 9.62 11.61
C GLN A 307 -29.08 9.10 13.03
N VAL A 308 -28.65 9.99 13.93
CA VAL A 308 -28.50 9.67 15.36
C VAL A 308 -29.68 10.22 16.13
N ARG A 309 -30.42 9.34 16.82
CA ARG A 309 -31.49 9.74 17.72
C ARG A 309 -30.93 10.42 18.98
N PRO A 310 -31.73 11.22 19.72
CA PRO A 310 -31.29 11.83 20.98
C PRO A 310 -30.72 10.85 22.01
N ILE A 311 -31.18 9.59 21.99
CA ILE A 311 -30.68 8.49 22.84
C ILE A 311 -29.36 7.88 22.37
N GLY A 312 -28.72 8.40 21.31
CA GLY A 312 -27.44 7.95 20.78
C GLY A 312 -27.51 6.78 19.78
N GLN A 313 -28.71 6.28 19.46
CA GLN A 313 -28.90 5.19 18.52
C GLN A 313 -28.81 5.67 17.07
N VAL A 314 -28.09 4.94 16.22
CA VAL A 314 -28.03 5.18 14.77
C VAL A 314 -29.12 4.39 14.06
N ILE A 315 -29.91 5.05 13.22
CA ILE A 315 -30.97 4.42 12.42
C ILE A 315 -31.03 5.02 11.01
N ALA A 316 -31.47 4.23 10.02
CA ALA A 316 -31.74 4.72 8.66
C ALA A 316 -33.19 5.19 8.54
N SER A 317 -33.44 6.50 8.64
CA SER A 317 -34.81 7.03 8.58
C SER A 317 -34.96 8.43 7.98
N ALA A 318 -33.87 9.12 7.66
CA ALA A 318 -33.93 10.42 7.01
C ALA A 318 -34.05 10.25 5.49
N GLN A 319 -34.85 11.08 4.81
CA GLN A 319 -34.98 11.02 3.35
C GLN A 319 -33.83 11.72 2.62
N GLU A 320 -33.28 12.77 3.23
CA GLU A 320 -32.20 13.58 2.67
C GLU A 320 -31.10 13.79 3.73
N PRO A 321 -29.85 13.99 3.30
CA PRO A 321 -28.77 14.31 4.21
C PRO A 321 -28.88 15.76 4.71
N GLY A 322 -28.73 15.96 6.01
CA GLY A 322 -28.59 17.25 6.66
C GLY A 322 -27.53 17.20 7.75
N VAL A 323 -27.40 18.27 8.53
CA VAL A 323 -26.35 18.43 9.56
C VAL A 323 -26.31 17.23 10.53
N GLU A 324 -27.47 16.72 10.94
CA GLU A 324 -27.58 15.59 11.89
C GLU A 324 -27.36 14.20 11.26
N GLN A 325 -27.36 14.13 9.92
CA GLN A 325 -27.10 12.92 9.12
C GLN A 325 -25.64 12.88 8.60
N GLU A 326 -24.90 13.96 8.80
CA GLU A 326 -23.50 14.09 8.41
C GLU A 326 -22.54 13.66 9.51
N PHE A 327 -21.61 12.78 9.14
CA PHE A 327 -20.59 12.26 10.01
C PHE A 327 -19.23 12.84 9.67
N THR A 328 -18.46 13.21 10.70
CA THR A 328 -17.04 13.51 10.52
C THR A 328 -16.24 12.23 10.65
N VAL A 329 -15.51 11.87 9.60
CA VAL A 329 -14.68 10.67 9.56
C VAL A 329 -13.28 10.98 10.07
N ARG A 330 -12.74 10.14 10.95
CA ARG A 330 -11.36 10.22 11.42
C ARG A 330 -10.66 8.90 11.14
N LEU A 331 -9.58 8.94 10.35
CA LEU A 331 -8.66 7.82 10.17
C LEU A 331 -7.96 7.51 11.51
N VAL A 332 -8.04 6.26 11.96
CA VAL A 332 -7.53 5.78 13.24
C VAL A 332 -6.14 5.16 13.07
N ASN A 333 -5.95 4.40 11.99
CA ASN A 333 -4.67 3.77 11.67
C ASN A 333 -3.87 4.58 10.62
N ARG A 334 -4.00 5.92 10.61
CA ARG A 334 -3.17 6.81 9.78
C ARG A 334 -2.73 8.03 10.58
N PRO A 335 -1.74 7.89 11.49
CA PRO A 335 -1.17 9.04 12.19
C PRO A 335 -0.38 9.97 11.26
N PHE A 336 0.00 9.49 10.08
CA PHE A 336 0.63 10.21 8.98
C PHE A 336 0.12 9.65 7.66
N LEU A 337 0.37 10.37 6.57
CA LEU A 337 0.03 9.95 5.21
C LEU A 337 1.28 9.87 4.33
N ILE A 338 1.24 8.93 3.40
CA ILE A 338 2.11 8.88 2.22
C ILE A 338 1.13 8.89 1.06
N LEU A 339 1.28 9.82 0.12
CA LEU A 339 0.30 10.03 -0.95
C LEU A 339 0.94 9.74 -2.30
N ARG A 340 0.34 8.84 -3.08
CA ARG A 340 0.75 8.51 -4.46
C ARG A 340 -0.35 8.88 -5.44
N GLY A 341 -0.07 9.83 -6.31
CA GLY A 341 -0.93 10.21 -7.42
C GLY A 341 -0.57 9.47 -8.71
N ARG A 342 -1.15 9.91 -9.83
CA ARG A 342 -0.90 9.35 -11.16
C ARG A 342 0.54 9.48 -11.63
N HIS A 343 1.22 10.54 -11.19
CA HIS A 343 2.56 10.91 -11.68
C HIS A 343 3.70 10.51 -10.75
N GLY A 344 3.39 10.09 -9.52
CA GLY A 344 4.40 9.73 -8.51
C GLY A 344 3.90 9.99 -7.10
N TYR A 345 4.82 10.01 -6.14
CA TYR A 345 4.53 10.37 -4.77
C TYR A 345 4.57 11.88 -4.57
N ILE A 346 3.77 12.36 -3.62
CA ILE A 346 3.92 13.70 -3.07
C ILE A 346 5.18 13.73 -2.20
N GLY A 347 5.97 14.77 -2.38
CA GLY A 347 7.09 15.08 -1.48
C GLY A 347 7.68 16.46 -1.75
N SER A 348 8.59 16.84 -0.87
CA SER A 348 9.40 18.04 -1.03
C SER A 348 10.32 17.92 -2.25
N SER A 349 10.51 19.03 -2.96
CA SER A 349 11.55 19.13 -3.98
C SER A 349 12.93 19.12 -3.32
N TYR A 350 13.92 18.47 -3.94
CA TYR A 350 15.28 18.36 -3.40
C TYR A 350 15.95 19.74 -3.14
N ARG A 351 15.49 20.80 -3.80
CA ARG A 351 16.10 22.14 -3.76
C ARG A 351 15.15 23.25 -3.29
N SER A 352 13.92 22.92 -2.94
CA SER A 352 12.96 23.93 -2.50
C SER A 352 11.91 23.35 -1.57
N ASP A 353 11.33 24.22 -0.76
CA ASP A 353 10.20 23.86 0.09
C ASP A 353 8.91 23.60 -0.70
N LYS A 354 8.93 23.74 -2.04
CA LYS A 354 7.78 23.46 -2.89
C LYS A 354 7.49 21.95 -2.90
N LEU A 355 6.22 21.60 -2.70
CA LEU A 355 5.73 20.24 -2.85
C LEU A 355 5.53 19.91 -4.33
N VAL A 356 5.94 18.70 -4.69
CA VAL A 356 5.80 18.12 -6.03
C VAL A 356 5.13 16.76 -5.94
N CYS A 357 4.57 16.28 -7.05
CA CYS A 357 3.77 15.05 -7.10
C CYS A 357 4.28 14.00 -8.10
N ASN A 358 5.53 14.13 -8.57
CA ASN A 358 6.17 13.23 -9.52
C ASN A 358 7.41 12.53 -8.94
N ASN A 359 7.54 12.47 -7.61
CA ASN A 359 8.68 11.84 -6.97
C ASN A 359 8.61 10.31 -7.07
N ASN A 360 9.77 9.69 -7.33
CA ASN A 360 9.90 8.22 -7.30
C ASN A 360 9.99 7.67 -5.87
N MET A 361 10.51 8.48 -4.95
CA MET A 361 10.56 8.20 -3.51
C MET A 361 9.43 8.97 -2.82
N TYR A 362 8.91 8.39 -1.76
CA TYR A 362 7.83 9.01 -1.00
C TYR A 362 8.39 9.78 0.20
N ASP A 363 7.70 10.85 0.56
CA ASP A 363 7.87 11.50 1.85
C ASP A 363 6.75 11.08 2.80
N ILE A 364 7.08 11.00 4.09
CA ILE A 364 6.09 10.82 5.15
C ILE A 364 5.59 12.21 5.52
N ILE A 365 4.31 12.47 5.31
CA ILE A 365 3.69 13.74 5.66
C ILE A 365 3.44 13.71 7.17
N ASN A 366 4.43 14.18 7.94
CA ASN A 366 4.37 14.31 9.39
C ASN A 366 4.99 15.63 9.87
N GLY A 367 4.41 16.22 10.93
CA GLY A 367 5.04 17.27 11.74
C GLY A 367 5.15 18.69 11.16
N LYS A 368 5.38 18.87 9.85
CA LYS A 368 5.44 20.19 9.20
C LYS A 368 4.11 20.55 8.55
N PHE A 369 3.65 21.78 8.76
CA PHE A 369 2.45 22.27 8.12
C PHE A 369 2.73 22.69 6.67
N TRP A 370 1.75 22.43 5.82
CA TRP A 370 1.77 22.92 4.45
C TRP A 370 1.26 24.36 4.43
N SER A 371 1.85 25.19 3.57
CA SER A 371 1.32 26.50 3.21
C SER A 371 0.87 26.49 1.74
N MET A 372 -0.08 27.37 1.42
CA MET A 372 -0.58 27.56 0.07
C MET A 372 -0.08 28.91 -0.44
N GLY A 373 0.70 28.90 -1.51
CA GLY A 373 1.28 30.10 -2.12
C GLY A 373 0.52 30.55 -3.36
N GLU A 374 1.20 31.34 -4.19
CA GLU A 374 0.68 31.82 -5.47
C GLU A 374 0.29 30.66 -6.40
N ASN A 375 -0.78 30.88 -7.17
CA ASN A 375 -1.39 29.88 -8.05
C ASN A 375 -1.86 28.60 -7.32
N TYR A 376 -2.13 28.71 -6.01
CA TYR A 376 -2.62 27.60 -5.18
C TYR A 376 -1.67 26.40 -5.14
N ASN A 377 -0.35 26.65 -5.26
CA ASN A 377 0.69 25.66 -5.07
C ASN A 377 1.00 25.45 -3.57
N PHE A 378 1.56 24.28 -3.21
CA PHE A 378 1.84 23.96 -1.81
C PHE A 378 3.33 23.90 -1.46
N TYR A 379 3.65 24.25 -0.22
CA TYR A 379 5.01 24.31 0.31
C TYR A 379 5.08 23.72 1.74
N VAL A 380 6.24 23.18 2.16
CA VAL A 380 6.47 22.61 3.51
C VAL A 380 6.99 23.61 4.55
N SER A 381 6.82 24.91 4.28
CA SER A 381 7.27 26.04 5.10
C SER A 381 6.13 26.71 5.88
N GLY A 382 5.01 26.02 6.08
CA GLY A 382 3.87 26.57 6.81
C GLY A 382 4.16 26.72 8.30
N GLU A 383 3.93 27.93 8.83
CA GLU A 383 3.99 28.22 10.27
C GLU A 383 2.68 27.84 10.99
N ASN A 384 1.56 27.96 10.29
CA ASN A 384 0.22 27.69 10.82
C ASN A 384 -0.42 26.49 10.12
N PRO A 385 -1.29 25.72 10.81
CA PRO A 385 -2.00 24.61 10.19
C PRO A 385 -2.98 25.13 9.12
N LEU A 386 -2.96 24.46 7.96
CA LEU A 386 -4.03 24.56 6.97
C LEU A 386 -4.96 23.36 7.12
N ASP A 387 -6.26 23.63 7.16
CA ASP A 387 -7.28 22.59 7.32
C ASP A 387 -7.63 21.97 5.96
N PHE A 388 -7.25 20.71 5.80
CA PHE A 388 -7.65 19.90 4.66
C PHE A 388 -8.72 18.91 5.07
N CYS A 389 -9.66 18.64 4.17
CA CYS A 389 -10.61 17.55 4.33
C CYS A 389 -10.16 16.35 3.50
N VAL A 390 -10.17 15.17 4.11
CA VAL A 390 -9.86 13.89 3.44
C VAL A 390 -11.15 13.12 3.23
N GLU A 391 -11.34 12.64 2.02
CA GLU A 391 -12.55 11.93 1.62
C GLU A 391 -12.13 10.60 0.98
N ILE A 392 -12.59 9.49 1.54
CA ILE A 392 -12.26 8.16 1.03
C ILE A 392 -13.10 7.90 -0.22
N ARG A 393 -12.43 7.73 -1.35
CA ARG A 393 -13.05 7.57 -2.68
C ARG A 393 -12.93 6.16 -3.24
N GLY A 394 -12.20 5.27 -2.58
CA GLY A 394 -11.99 3.90 -3.04
C GLY A 394 -11.14 3.07 -2.09
N ASP A 395 -10.77 1.87 -2.53
CA ASP A 395 -9.84 1.01 -1.83
C ASP A 395 -8.44 1.66 -1.73
N ASN A 396 -8.09 2.13 -0.53
CA ASN A 396 -6.84 2.89 -0.29
C ASN A 396 -6.70 4.11 -1.20
N LEU A 397 -7.81 4.73 -1.60
CA LEU A 397 -7.84 5.90 -2.47
C LEU A 397 -8.63 7.04 -1.82
N LEU A 398 -8.05 8.23 -1.78
CA LEU A 398 -8.68 9.42 -1.22
C LEU A 398 -8.59 10.62 -2.17
N SER A 399 -9.49 11.59 -1.97
CA SER A 399 -9.33 12.97 -2.42
C SER A 399 -8.99 13.86 -1.22
N VAL A 400 -8.26 14.94 -1.48
CA VAL A 400 -7.89 15.95 -0.47
C VAL A 400 -8.48 17.29 -0.90
N LEU A 401 -9.43 17.82 -0.13
CA LEU A 401 -10.03 19.13 -0.35
C LEU A 401 -9.24 20.18 0.45
N ALA A 402 -8.75 21.20 -0.24
CA ALA A 402 -7.99 22.29 0.35
C ALA A 402 -8.91 23.38 0.95
N PRO A 403 -8.39 24.28 1.81
CA PRO A 403 -9.18 25.35 2.44
C PRO A 403 -9.91 26.28 1.46
N ASN A 404 -9.44 26.36 0.21
CA ASN A 404 -10.07 27.16 -0.85
C ASN A 404 -11.26 26.48 -1.52
N GLY A 405 -11.66 25.28 -1.08
CA GLY A 405 -12.79 24.53 -1.65
C GLY A 405 -12.46 23.75 -2.93
N ASN A 406 -11.18 23.68 -3.31
CA ASN A 406 -10.72 22.93 -4.48
C ASN A 406 -9.98 21.66 -4.07
N TYR A 407 -10.01 20.64 -4.92
CA TYR A 407 -9.27 19.40 -4.71
C TYR A 407 -7.80 19.56 -5.06
N LEU A 408 -6.96 18.90 -4.28
CA LEU A 408 -5.54 18.74 -4.55
C LEU A 408 -5.35 17.91 -5.81
N GLN A 409 -4.69 18.48 -6.81
CA GLN A 409 -4.48 17.92 -8.14
C GLN A 409 -2.99 17.80 -8.46
N SER A 410 -2.64 16.70 -9.15
CA SER A 410 -1.36 16.51 -9.80
C SER A 410 -1.41 16.95 -11.26
N ASP A 411 -0.30 17.47 -11.79
CA ASP A 411 -0.13 17.62 -13.23
C ASP A 411 1.05 16.77 -13.76
N GLN A 412 1.19 16.70 -15.10
CA GLN A 412 2.26 15.95 -15.74
C GLN A 412 3.66 16.54 -15.51
N SER A 413 3.75 17.82 -15.17
CA SER A 413 5.00 18.52 -14.88
C SER A 413 5.49 18.26 -13.44
N GLY A 414 4.63 17.68 -12.59
CA GLY A 414 4.89 17.40 -11.18
C GLY A 414 4.43 18.49 -10.23
N ILE A 415 3.69 19.48 -10.70
CA ILE A 415 3.09 20.52 -9.86
C ILE A 415 1.94 19.92 -9.05
N LEU A 416 1.88 20.33 -7.79
CA LEU A 416 0.79 20.04 -6.87
C LEU A 416 0.04 21.34 -6.57
N SER A 417 -1.24 21.42 -6.96
CA SER A 417 -2.07 22.61 -6.81
C SER A 417 -3.51 22.28 -6.42
N ALA A 418 -4.29 23.30 -6.02
CA ALA A 418 -5.72 23.15 -5.74
C ALA A 418 -6.54 24.21 -6.50
N THR A 419 -6.81 23.95 -7.77
CA THR A 419 -7.43 24.93 -8.71
C THR A 419 -8.84 24.58 -9.15
N ASP A 420 -9.30 23.35 -8.92
CA ASP A 420 -10.56 22.83 -9.46
C ASP A 420 -11.35 22.12 -8.35
N SER A 421 -12.65 22.36 -8.30
CA SER A 421 -13.57 21.75 -7.34
C SER A 421 -14.16 20.43 -7.85
N THR A 422 -13.85 20.02 -9.07
CA THR A 422 -14.31 18.76 -9.65
C THR A 422 -13.29 17.63 -9.46
N LEU A 423 -13.80 16.44 -9.16
CA LEU A 423 -12.96 15.24 -9.04
C LEU A 423 -12.50 14.77 -10.41
N SER A 424 -11.20 14.51 -10.52
CA SER A 424 -10.56 13.91 -11.68
C SER A 424 -9.60 12.79 -11.25
N PRO A 425 -9.15 11.90 -12.15
CA PRO A 425 -8.11 10.91 -11.82
C PRO A 425 -6.82 11.53 -11.27
N ASP A 426 -6.55 12.79 -11.62
CA ASP A 426 -5.37 13.53 -11.18
C ASP A 426 -5.57 14.17 -9.79
N SER A 427 -6.78 14.11 -9.23
CA SER A 427 -7.12 14.53 -7.86
C SER A 427 -7.22 13.37 -6.85
N LEU A 428 -6.92 12.14 -7.30
CA LEU A 428 -7.02 10.93 -6.49
C LEU A 428 -5.64 10.45 -6.04
N TRP A 429 -5.53 10.11 -4.76
CA TRP A 429 -4.27 9.78 -4.11
C TRP A 429 -4.39 8.44 -3.38
N GLU A 430 -3.50 7.50 -3.71
CA GLU A 430 -3.34 6.26 -2.96
C GLU A 430 -2.59 6.52 -1.65
N PHE A 431 -2.99 5.86 -0.55
CA PHE A 431 -2.49 6.14 0.80
C PHE A 431 -2.40 4.96 1.79
#